data_AF-A0A3N0BXD7-F1
#
_entry.id   AF-A0A3N0BXD7-F1
#
_cell.length_a   1.000
_cell.length_b   1.000
_cell.length_c   1.000
_cell.angle_alpha   90.00
_cell.angle_beta   90.00
_cell.angle_gamma   90.00
#
_symmetry.space_group_name_H-M   'P 1'
#
loop_
_entity.id
_entity.type
_entity.pdbx_description
1 polymer ?
#
loop_
_entity_poly.entity_id
_entity_poly.type
_entity_poly.pdbx_seq_one_letter_code
_entity_poly.pdbx_strand_id
1 'polypeptide(L)'
;MSELALTILFGMLYRYARLGFLPSVFFGSLLFGMAHLYQSTDSDEVIGIFLLTFVGSIIFAWIYSEWKFNLWTAISLHSLMNLYWLIFDVDKNALGVTYANMFRFLTIFLAIGGTIIYKKKKQISFEIKRSTWWIKIENSNE
;
A
#
# COMPACT_ATOMS: atom_id res chain seq x y z
N MET A 1 6.54 -3.43 -9.29
CA MET A 1 6.91 -4.85 -8.95
C MET A 1 7.36 -4.95 -7.49
N SER A 2 8.05 -3.94 -6.97
CA SER A 2 8.48 -3.88 -5.56
C SER A 2 7.29 -3.82 -4.58
N GLU A 3 6.17 -3.20 -4.98
CA GLU A 3 4.95 -3.03 -4.18
C GLU A 3 4.26 -4.36 -3.88
N LEU A 4 4.40 -5.33 -4.79
CA LEU A 4 3.90 -6.68 -4.59
C LEU A 4 4.67 -7.39 -3.47
N ALA A 5 6.00 -7.24 -3.44
CA ALA A 5 6.84 -7.82 -2.40
C ALA A 5 6.45 -7.29 -1.01
N LEU A 6 6.16 -5.99 -0.90
CA LEU A 6 5.59 -5.40 0.31
C LEU A 6 4.25 -6.05 0.66
N THR A 7 3.27 -6.05 -0.25
CA THR A 7 1.93 -6.55 0.10
C THR A 7 1.96 -8.00 0.56
N ILE A 8 2.85 -8.81 -0.01
CA ILE A 8 3.12 -10.18 0.45
C ILE A 8 3.76 -10.16 1.85
N LEU A 9 4.82 -9.37 2.07
CA LEU A 9 5.49 -9.26 3.37
C LEU A 9 4.55 -8.81 4.48
N PHE A 10 3.82 -7.72 4.27
CA PHE A 10 2.78 -7.23 5.18
C PHE A 10 1.73 -8.32 5.43
N GLY A 11 1.25 -8.97 4.37
CA GLY A 11 0.28 -10.06 4.48
C GLY A 11 0.79 -11.21 5.34
N MET A 12 2.07 -11.57 5.21
CA MET A 12 2.69 -12.60 6.03
C MET A 12 2.76 -12.20 7.51
N LEU A 13 3.23 -10.98 7.79
CA LEU A 13 3.35 -10.44 9.16
C LEU A 13 1.98 -10.34 9.84
N TYR A 14 0.99 -9.78 9.16
CA TYR A 14 -0.34 -9.53 9.74
C TYR A 14 -1.18 -10.80 9.89
N ARG A 15 -1.01 -11.79 9.00
CA ARG A 15 -1.82 -13.02 9.03
C ARG A 15 -1.21 -14.15 9.84
N TYR A 16 0.12 -14.28 9.85
CA TYR A 16 0.79 -15.44 10.43
C TYR A 16 1.67 -15.12 11.64
N ALA A 17 2.14 -13.87 11.80
CA ALA A 17 3.02 -13.50 12.92
C ALA A 17 2.28 -12.94 14.15
N ARG A 18 0.94 -13.01 14.19
CA ARG A 18 0.06 -12.47 15.25
C ARG A 18 0.21 -10.95 15.52
N LEU A 19 0.96 -10.26 14.67
CA LEU A 19 1.13 -8.81 14.73
C LEU A 19 -0.15 -8.11 14.29
N GLY A 20 -0.45 -6.98 14.94
CA GLY A 20 -1.48 -6.07 14.47
C GLY A 20 -1.05 -5.25 13.26
N PHE A 21 -1.97 -4.45 12.74
CA PHE A 21 -1.78 -3.67 11.52
C PHE A 21 -0.58 -2.72 11.60
N LEU A 22 -0.44 -1.97 12.70
CA LEU A 22 0.60 -0.96 12.84
C LEU A 22 2.02 -1.53 12.80
N PRO A 23 2.40 -2.54 13.62
CA PRO A 23 3.73 -3.12 13.50
C PRO A 23 3.95 -3.81 12.15
N SER A 24 2.96 -4.56 11.63
CA SER A 24 3.09 -5.23 10.33
C SER A 24 3.30 -4.26 9.18
N VAL A 25 2.53 -3.17 9.12
CA VAL A 25 2.64 -2.18 8.06
C VAL A 25 3.89 -1.34 8.23
N PHE A 26 4.24 -0.95 9.45
CA PHE A 26 5.44 -0.14 9.70
C PHE A 26 6.71 -0.83 9.21
N PHE A 27 6.95 -2.09 9.59
CA PHE A 27 8.15 -2.82 9.15
C PHE A 27 8.15 -3.06 7.64
N GLY A 28 7.01 -3.41 7.06
CA GLY A 28 6.88 -3.57 5.61
C GLY A 28 7.18 -2.27 4.87
N SER A 29 6.55 -1.18 5.29
CA SER A 29 6.68 0.15 4.70
C SER A 29 8.09 0.72 4.84
N LEU A 30 8.72 0.53 6.00
CA LEU A 30 10.09 0.98 6.25
C LEU A 30 11.08 0.29 5.31
N LEU A 31 11.02 -1.04 5.24
CA LEU A 31 11.88 -1.82 4.34
C LEU A 31 11.63 -1.44 2.87
N PHE A 32 10.37 -1.26 2.50
CA PHE A 32 10.00 -0.86 1.15
C PHE A 32 10.54 0.52 0.79
N GLY A 33 10.37 1.52 1.65
CA GLY A 33 10.93 2.87 1.43
C GLY A 33 12.45 2.86 1.35
N MET A 34 13.13 2.12 2.24
CA MET A 34 14.58 1.94 2.19
C MET A 34 15.05 1.31 0.88
N ALA A 35 14.31 0.34 0.36
CA ALA A 35 14.63 -0.32 -0.91
C ALA A 35 14.51 0.61 -2.13
N HIS A 36 13.97 1.83 -2.00
CA HIS A 36 13.85 2.81 -3.09
C HIS A 36 14.88 3.95 -3.01
N LEU A 37 15.69 4.01 -1.95
CA LEU A 37 16.68 5.09 -1.80
C LEU A 37 17.75 5.09 -2.90
N TYR A 38 17.98 3.96 -3.58
CA TYR A 38 18.93 3.87 -4.69
C TYR A 38 18.52 4.69 -5.93
N GLN A 39 17.28 5.19 -5.98
CA GLN A 39 16.74 5.89 -7.15
C GLN A 39 17.23 7.33 -7.32
N SER A 40 17.90 7.89 -6.31
CA SER A 40 18.58 9.18 -6.42
C SER A 40 19.80 9.22 -5.50
N THR A 41 20.73 10.11 -5.81
CA THR A 41 21.85 10.47 -4.93
C THR A 41 21.68 11.86 -4.33
N ASP A 42 20.66 12.60 -4.75
CA ASP A 42 20.32 13.91 -4.21
C ASP A 42 19.54 13.74 -2.88
N SER A 43 19.94 14.49 -1.85
CA SER A 43 19.40 14.28 -0.50
C SER A 43 17.92 14.64 -0.39
N ASP A 44 17.47 15.70 -1.08
CA ASP A 44 16.08 16.13 -1.05
C ASP A 44 15.19 15.17 -1.83
N GLU A 45 15.66 14.70 -2.99
CA GLU A 45 14.96 13.69 -3.78
C GLU A 45 14.85 12.36 -3.03
N VAL A 46 15.92 11.90 -2.37
CA VAL A 46 15.92 10.65 -1.58
C VAL A 46 14.88 10.71 -0.46
N ILE A 47 14.77 11.83 0.24
CA ILE A 47 13.74 12.03 1.27
C ILE A 47 12.34 11.97 0.66
N GLY A 48 12.13 12.64 -0.48
CA GLY A 48 10.86 12.63 -1.21
C GLY A 48 10.46 11.22 -1.67
N ILE A 49 11.40 10.47 -2.25
CA ILE A 49 11.20 9.08 -2.70
C ILE A 49 10.86 8.18 -1.51
N PHE A 50 11.59 8.30 -0.41
CA PHE A 50 11.33 7.55 0.81
C PHE A 50 9.91 7.82 1.32
N LEU A 51 9.53 9.08 1.52
CA LEU A 51 8.24 9.44 2.07
C LEU A 51 7.09 9.01 1.16
N LEU A 52 7.22 9.22 -0.16
CA LEU A 52 6.19 8.85 -1.12
C LEU A 52 5.95 7.34 -1.15
N THR A 53 7.04 6.56 -1.20
CA THR A 53 6.97 5.09 -1.23
C THR A 53 6.53 4.52 0.12
N PHE A 54 7.03 5.07 1.23
CA PHE A 54 6.62 4.70 2.59
C PHE A 54 5.12 4.95 2.82
N VAL A 55 4.60 6.15 2.52
CA VAL A 55 3.17 6.43 2.71
C VAL A 55 2.31 5.65 1.71
N GLY A 56 2.73 5.57 0.45
CA GLY A 56 2.04 4.77 -0.57
C GLY A 56 1.89 3.31 -0.15
N SER A 57 2.95 2.73 0.41
CA SER A 57 2.95 1.35 0.90
C SER A 57 1.93 1.09 2.02
N ILE A 58 1.72 2.05 2.92
CA ILE A 58 0.70 1.96 3.98
C ILE A 58 -0.70 1.88 3.38
N ILE A 59 -0.98 2.71 2.36
CA ILE A 59 -2.27 2.72 1.67
C ILE A 59 -2.50 1.41 0.92
N PHE A 60 -1.47 0.89 0.25
CA PHE A 60 -1.53 -0.41 -0.42
C PHE A 60 -1.84 -1.53 0.56
N ALA A 61 -1.13 -1.58 1.69
CA ALA A 61 -1.36 -2.59 2.73
C ALA A 61 -2.79 -2.52 3.28
N TRP A 62 -3.31 -1.31 3.51
CA TRP A 62 -4.69 -1.12 3.95
C TRP A 62 -5.69 -1.65 2.91
N ILE A 63 -5.63 -1.18 1.66
CA ILE A 63 -6.54 -1.65 0.59
C ILE A 63 -6.45 -3.17 0.43
N TYR A 64 -5.24 -3.72 0.38
CA TYR A 64 -5.02 -5.16 0.27
C TYR A 64 -5.67 -5.95 1.42
N SER A 65 -5.55 -5.47 2.66
CA SER A 65 -6.19 -6.10 3.82
C SER A 65 -7.72 -6.02 3.76
N GLU A 66 -8.28 -4.89 3.30
CA GLU A 66 -9.72 -4.69 3.23
C GLU A 66 -10.40 -5.55 2.16
N TRP A 67 -9.64 -5.96 1.15
CA TRP A 67 -10.04 -6.87 0.08
C TRP A 67 -9.62 -8.32 0.33
N LYS A 68 -9.57 -8.74 1.61
CA LYS A 68 -9.29 -10.12 2.04
C LYS A 68 -7.94 -10.66 1.53
N PHE A 69 -6.94 -9.79 1.44
CA PHE A 69 -5.59 -10.17 0.98
C PHE A 69 -5.60 -10.76 -0.44
N ASN A 70 -6.51 -10.28 -1.30
CA ASN A 70 -6.52 -10.65 -2.72
C ASN A 70 -5.45 -9.88 -3.48
N LEU A 71 -4.42 -10.60 -3.95
CA LEU A 71 -3.28 -10.07 -4.70
C LEU A 71 -3.69 -9.29 -5.95
N TRP A 72 -4.78 -9.70 -6.62
CA TRP A 72 -5.27 -8.98 -7.80
C TRP A 72 -5.64 -7.53 -7.48
N THR A 73 -6.11 -7.24 -6.26
CA THR A 73 -6.40 -5.87 -5.83
C THR A 73 -5.15 -5.00 -5.85
N ALA A 74 -4.04 -5.51 -5.31
CA ALA A 74 -2.76 -4.81 -5.27
C ALA A 74 -2.15 -4.69 -6.68
N ILE A 75 -2.20 -5.76 -7.48
CA ILE A 75 -1.73 -5.75 -8.87
C ILE A 75 -2.49 -4.69 -9.68
N SER A 76 -3.83 -4.71 -9.64
CA SER A 76 -4.66 -3.76 -10.37
C SER A 76 -4.43 -2.32 -9.93
N LEU A 77 -4.34 -2.08 -8.61
CA LEU A 77 -4.07 -0.74 -8.09
C LEU A 77 -2.71 -0.20 -8.59
N HIS A 78 -1.66 -1.01 -8.50
CA HIS A 78 -0.32 -0.64 -8.96
C HIS A 78 -0.28 -0.39 -10.47
N SER A 79 -0.90 -1.27 -11.26
CA SER A 79 -0.98 -1.11 -12.71
C SER A 79 -1.74 0.16 -13.10
N LEU A 80 -2.84 0.48 -12.42
CA LEU A 80 -3.62 1.69 -12.70
C LEU A 80 -2.86 2.96 -12.32
N MET A 81 -2.16 2.95 -11.18
CA MET A 81 -1.32 4.08 -10.77
C MET A 81 -0.20 4.37 -11.77
N ASN A 82 0.38 3.33 -12.36
CA ASN A 82 1.46 3.47 -13.34
C ASN A 82 0.99 3.47 -14.79
N LEU A 83 -0.32 3.40 -15.05
CA LEU A 83 -0.85 3.32 -16.41
C LEU A 83 -0.45 4.53 -17.25
N TYR A 84 -0.55 5.72 -16.66
CA TYR A 84 -0.10 6.95 -17.31
C TYR A 84 1.40 6.89 -17.65
N TRP A 85 2.19 6.36 -16.72
CA TRP A 85 3.63 6.27 -16.91
C TRP A 85 4.01 5.26 -18.00
N LEU A 86 3.30 4.13 -18.05
CA LEU A 86 3.49 3.07 -19.04
C LEU A 86 3.15 3.53 -20.46
N ILE A 87 2.10 4.34 -20.63
CA ILE A 87 1.64 4.80 -21.94
C ILE A 87 2.51 5.93 -22.48
N PHE A 88 3.03 6.80 -21.61
CA PHE A 88 3.67 8.05 -22.02
C PHE A 88 5.17 8.15 -21.69
N ASP A 89 5.78 7.10 -21.11
CA ASP A 89 7.23 6.98 -20.80
C ASP A 89 7.82 8.21 -20.10
N VAL A 90 7.19 8.62 -19.00
CA VAL A 90 7.26 10.02 -18.55
C VAL A 90 8.44 10.33 -17.62
N ASP A 91 9.14 9.34 -17.05
CA ASP A 91 10.23 9.63 -16.07
C ASP A 91 11.06 8.41 -15.63
N LYS A 92 12.17 8.67 -14.90
CA LYS A 92 13.16 7.65 -14.46
C LYS A 92 13.05 7.21 -13.00
N ASN A 93 12.40 7.98 -12.12
CA ASN A 93 12.33 7.68 -10.69
C ASN A 93 10.90 7.78 -10.12
N ALA A 94 10.70 7.33 -8.88
CA ALA A 94 9.39 7.26 -8.23
C ALA A 94 8.74 8.62 -8.01
N LEU A 95 9.51 9.72 -7.95
CA LEU A 95 8.95 11.07 -7.84
C LEU A 95 8.14 11.40 -9.08
N GLY A 96 8.66 11.12 -10.27
CA GLY A 96 7.96 11.36 -11.54
C GLY A 96 7.55 12.83 -11.75
N VAL A 97 6.90 13.10 -12.88
CA VAL A 97 6.37 14.44 -13.19
C VAL A 97 5.02 14.71 -12.54
N THR A 98 4.63 15.98 -12.46
CA THR A 98 3.37 16.45 -11.86
C THR A 98 2.13 15.70 -12.36
N TYR A 99 1.97 15.53 -13.68
CA TYR A 99 0.81 14.85 -14.25
C TYR A 99 0.74 13.37 -13.86
N ALA A 100 1.88 12.67 -13.83
CA ALA A 100 1.93 11.28 -13.40
C ALA A 100 1.47 11.13 -11.95
N ASN A 101 1.91 12.02 -11.07
CA ASN A 101 1.47 12.04 -9.68
C ASN A 101 -0.01 12.36 -9.54
N MET A 102 -0.57 13.28 -10.34
CA MET A 102 -2.01 13.55 -10.35
C MET A 102 -2.84 12.28 -10.65
N PHE A 103 -2.47 11.51 -11.67
CA PHE A 103 -3.15 10.25 -12.01
C PHE A 103 -2.98 9.18 -10.93
N ARG A 104 -1.79 9.08 -10.31
CA ARG A 104 -1.53 8.19 -9.17
C ARG A 104 -2.46 8.52 -8.00
N PHE A 105 -2.49 9.79 -7.58
CA PHE A 105 -3.34 10.22 -6.48
C PHE A 105 -4.82 10.02 -6.80
N LEU A 106 -5.27 10.34 -8.01
CA LEU A 106 -6.65 10.09 -8.43
C LEU A 106 -7.02 8.60 -8.31
N THR A 107 -6.16 7.71 -8.80
CA THR A 107 -6.37 6.27 -8.69
C THR A 107 -6.47 5.82 -7.24
N ILE A 108 -5.57 6.30 -6.37
CA ILE A 108 -5.59 6.01 -4.94
C ILE A 108 -6.91 6.48 -4.30
N PHE A 109 -7.33 7.73 -4.56
CA PHE A 109 -8.56 8.27 -4.00
C PHE A 109 -9.79 7.48 -4.44
N LEU A 110 -9.84 7.09 -5.71
CA LEU A 110 -10.91 6.23 -6.24
C LEU A 110 -10.89 4.86 -5.57
N ALA A 111 -9.72 4.26 -5.34
CA ALA A 111 -9.61 2.96 -4.68
C ALA A 111 -10.02 3.03 -3.20
N ILE A 112 -9.63 4.07 -2.48
CA ILE A 112 -10.06 4.31 -1.09
C ILE A 112 -11.57 4.52 -1.04
N GLY A 113 -12.09 5.46 -1.83
CA GLY A 113 -13.52 5.78 -1.87
C GLY A 113 -14.36 4.57 -2.28
N GLY A 114 -13.92 3.84 -3.32
CA GLY A 114 -14.55 2.61 -3.79
C GLY A 114 -14.59 1.52 -2.72
N THR A 115 -13.48 1.32 -1.99
CA THR A 115 -13.41 0.36 -0.88
C THR A 115 -14.41 0.72 0.23
N ILE A 116 -14.43 1.98 0.67
CA ILE A 116 -15.34 2.44 1.73
C ILE A 116 -16.81 2.31 1.29
N ILE A 117 -17.14 2.79 0.09
CA ILE A 117 -18.50 2.75 -0.45
C ILE A 117 -18.98 1.31 -0.62
N TYR A 118 -18.14 0.43 -1.17
CA TYR A 118 -18.46 -0.98 -1.36
C TYR A 118 -18.77 -1.67 -0.04
N LYS A 119 -17.88 -1.52 0.96
CA LYS A 119 -18.06 -2.14 2.27
C LYS A 119 -19.29 -1.60 3.00
N LYS A 120 -19.55 -0.28 2.91
CA LYS A 120 -20.76 0.34 3.48
C LYS A 120 -22.03 -0.19 2.81
N LYS A 121 -22.09 -0.24 1.47
CA LYS A 121 -23.25 -0.74 0.72
C LYS A 121 -23.54 -2.22 0.99
N LYS A 122 -22.50 -3.02 1.24
CA LYS A 122 -22.63 -4.46 1.51
C LYS A 122 -22.66 -4.80 3.00
N GLN A 123 -22.63 -3.79 3.89
CA GLN A 123 -22.56 -3.97 5.35
C GLN A 123 -21.42 -4.90 5.81
N ILE A 124 -20.28 -4.87 5.10
CA ILE A 124 -19.10 -5.67 5.43
C ILE A 124 -18.23 -4.88 6.41
N SER A 125 -17.87 -5.47 7.54
CA SER A 125 -16.97 -4.82 8.50
C SER A 125 -15.55 -4.66 7.95
N PHE A 126 -14.88 -3.57 8.32
CA PHE A 126 -13.46 -3.35 7.98
C PHE A 126 -12.56 -4.43 8.60
N GLU A 127 -11.51 -4.85 7.90
CA GLU A 127 -10.53 -5.80 8.43
C GLU A 127 -9.66 -5.09 9.48
N ILE A 128 -9.27 -3.84 9.20
CA ILE A 128 -8.50 -3.04 10.13
C ILE A 128 -9.46 -2.29 11.06
N LYS A 129 -9.49 -2.71 12.33
CA LYS A 129 -10.27 -2.11 13.42
C LYS A 129 -9.33 -1.73 14.56
N ARG A 130 -9.78 -0.92 15.51
CA ARG A 130 -8.98 -0.56 16.70
C ARG A 130 -8.45 -1.79 17.45
N SER A 131 -9.21 -2.88 17.48
CA SER A 131 -8.81 -4.14 18.11
C SER A 131 -7.67 -4.87 17.38
N THR A 132 -7.43 -4.58 16.10
CA THR A 132 -6.39 -5.24 15.28
C THR A 132 -5.16 -4.37 15.06
N TRP A 133 -5.02 -3.24 15.77
CA TRP A 133 -3.91 -2.31 15.56
C TRP A 133 -2.56 -2.84 16.04
N TRP A 134 -2.52 -3.49 17.20
CA TRP A 134 -1.25 -3.83 17.87
C TRP A 134 -0.95 -5.32 17.87
N ILE A 135 -1.89 -6.16 18.32
CA ILE A 135 -1.76 -7.62 18.39
C ILE A 135 -3.08 -8.25 17.96
N LYS A 136 -3.02 -9.32 17.18
CA LYS A 136 -4.20 -10.17 16.90
C LYS A 136 -4.28 -11.25 17.96
N ILE A 137 -5.14 -11.02 18.94
CA ILE A 137 -5.49 -12.03 19.96
C ILE A 137 -6.50 -12.98 19.32
N GLU A 138 -6.18 -14.27 19.33
CA GLU A 138 -7.05 -15.33 18.84
C GLU A 138 -8.19 -15.54 19.83
N ASN A 139 -9.44 -15.38 19.40
CA ASN A 139 -10.54 -16.00 20.14
C ASN A 139 -10.52 -17.47 19.73
N SER A 140 -9.88 -18.32 20.55
CA SER A 140 -9.95 -19.77 20.43
C SER A 140 -11.39 -20.20 20.68
N ASN A 141 -12.19 -20.31 19.62
CA ASN A 141 -13.46 -21.04 19.60
C ASN A 141 -13.64 -21.56 18.17
N GLU A 142 -12.88 -22.63 17.86
CA GLU A 142 -13.33 -23.67 16.93
C GLU A 142 -14.01 -24.78 17.73
#